data_AF-A0A1G0IFZ9-F1
#
_entry.id   AF-A0A1G0IFZ9-F1
#
_cell.length_a   1.000
_cell.length_b   1.000
_cell.length_c   1.000
_cell.angle_alpha   90.00
_cell.angle_beta   90.00
_cell.angle_gamma   90.00
#
_symmetry.space_group_name_H-M   'P 1'
#
loop_
_entity.id
_entity.type
_entity.pdbx_description
1 polymer ?
#
loop_
_entity_poly.entity_id
_entity_poly.type
_entity_poly.pdbx_seq_one_letter_code
_entity_poly.pdbx_strand_id
1 'polypeptide(L)'
;MTFLNNHPEFIANYYSKKYYHADIYAANQNNFGEFLLWDSLTCTGKTNEMVKDAVDFGHKQFLTLTEKDNAGTHFYYFATPSSSVAMNQVYLNNLDALKAFVKYFKAKTQDAKELSAWRDIKLIIEKKHSDIELLLDDQLISIDAKKEFYQDISHQLIKNPRLSKTQLNCIHLLAMGFSAKEIAERLNLSRRTVESYLAHIRHVYGCRNSKELIALYYNR
;
A
#
# COMPACT_ATOMS: atom_id res chain seq x y z
N MET A 1 15.38 7.69 -9.12
CA MET A 1 13.98 7.68 -9.62
C MET A 1 14.00 7.64 -11.14
N THR A 2 13.10 6.87 -11.75
CA THR A 2 12.80 6.92 -13.18
C THR A 2 11.34 7.30 -13.37
N PHE A 3 11.06 8.23 -14.28
CA PHE A 3 9.71 8.71 -14.58
C PHE A 3 9.34 8.39 -16.03
N LEU A 4 8.21 7.72 -16.22
CA LEU A 4 7.65 7.39 -17.52
C LEU A 4 6.24 7.98 -17.62
N ASN A 5 5.93 8.59 -18.76
CA ASN A 5 4.63 9.19 -19.03
C ASN A 5 4.31 9.08 -20.53
N ASN A 6 3.04 9.01 -20.89
CA ASN A 6 2.56 8.95 -22.26
C ASN A 6 2.49 10.32 -22.97
N HIS A 7 2.78 11.43 -22.27
CA HIS A 7 2.86 12.79 -22.80
C HIS A 7 4.32 13.29 -22.77
N PRO A 8 5.05 13.24 -23.89
CA PRO A 8 6.47 13.59 -23.93
C PRO A 8 6.73 15.06 -23.62
N GLU A 9 5.80 15.96 -23.97
CA GLU A 9 5.90 17.39 -23.66
C GLU A 9 5.85 17.64 -22.15
N PHE A 10 4.97 16.92 -21.45
CA PHE A 10 4.89 16.99 -19.99
C PHE A 10 6.17 16.46 -19.35
N ILE A 11 6.77 15.37 -19.87
CA ILE A 11 8.08 14.88 -19.41
C ILE A 11 9.13 15.99 -19.54
N ALA A 12 9.26 16.60 -20.73
CA ALA A 12 10.26 17.65 -20.94
C ALA A 12 10.09 18.82 -19.95
N ASN A 13 8.85 19.25 -19.73
CA ASN A 13 8.51 20.28 -18.76
C ASN A 13 8.83 19.84 -17.31
N TYR A 14 8.48 18.61 -16.95
CA TYR A 14 8.71 18.02 -15.62
C TYR A 14 10.20 17.98 -15.24
N TYR A 15 11.05 17.59 -16.19
CA TYR A 15 12.50 17.60 -16.00
C TYR A 15 13.07 19.02 -15.99
N SER A 16 12.66 19.89 -16.91
CA SER A 16 13.11 21.30 -17.00
C SER A 16 12.83 22.07 -15.70
N LYS A 17 11.59 21.97 -15.19
CA LYS A 17 11.18 22.63 -13.96
C LYS A 17 11.61 21.90 -12.70
N LYS A 18 12.27 20.74 -12.82
CA LYS A 18 12.72 19.89 -11.71
C LYS A 18 11.58 19.52 -10.76
N TYR A 19 10.44 19.11 -11.30
CA TYR A 19 9.28 18.69 -10.51
C TYR A 19 9.52 17.38 -9.76
N TYR A 20 10.55 16.62 -10.13
CA TYR A 20 10.98 15.44 -9.37
C TYR A 20 11.48 15.74 -7.94
N HIS A 21 11.63 17.00 -7.54
CA HIS A 21 11.88 17.39 -6.15
C HIS A 21 10.62 17.87 -5.41
N ALA A 22 9.47 17.88 -6.09
CA ALA A 22 8.20 18.44 -5.62
C ALA A 22 7.03 17.44 -5.75
N ASP A 23 7.30 16.20 -6.15
CA ASP A 23 6.27 15.17 -6.37
C ASP A 23 6.01 14.36 -5.08
N ILE A 24 5.00 13.51 -5.08
CA ILE A 24 4.48 12.79 -3.91
C ILE A 24 5.54 11.98 -3.17
N TYR A 25 6.52 11.43 -3.88
CA TYR A 25 7.60 10.64 -3.30
C TYR A 25 8.66 11.50 -2.59
N ALA A 26 8.65 12.81 -2.83
CA ALA A 26 9.44 13.80 -2.11
C ALA A 26 8.64 14.48 -0.99
N ALA A 27 7.39 14.08 -0.74
CA ALA A 27 6.60 14.60 0.38
C ALA A 27 7.21 14.20 1.74
N ASN A 28 7.04 15.07 2.74
CA ASN A 28 7.41 14.80 4.14
C ASN A 28 6.57 13.67 4.76
N GLN A 29 5.33 13.51 4.33
CA GLN A 29 4.43 12.48 4.85
C GLN A 29 4.86 11.10 4.33
N ASN A 30 5.08 10.14 5.25
CA ASN A 30 5.62 8.82 4.90
C ASN A 30 4.53 7.74 4.68
N ASN A 31 3.24 8.06 4.76
CA ASN A 31 2.18 7.04 4.73
C ASN A 31 0.90 7.50 4.02
N PHE A 32 0.93 7.48 2.68
CA PHE A 32 -0.24 7.71 1.84
C PHE A 32 -1.06 6.42 1.56
N GLY A 33 -0.68 5.28 2.15
CA GLY A 33 -1.35 4.00 1.91
C GLY A 33 -0.99 3.35 0.55
N GLU A 34 -1.84 2.40 0.11
CA GLU A 34 -1.66 1.67 -1.16
C GLU A 34 -2.08 2.50 -2.38
N PHE A 35 -3.00 3.45 -2.19
CA PHE A 35 -3.43 4.36 -3.25
C PHE A 35 -3.74 5.73 -2.68
N LEU A 36 -3.62 6.74 -3.53
CA LEU A 36 -3.83 8.14 -3.19
C LEU A 36 -4.66 8.84 -4.25
N LEU A 37 -5.72 9.53 -3.82
CA LEU A 37 -6.51 10.42 -4.65
C LEU A 37 -5.96 11.84 -4.50
N TRP A 38 -5.52 12.46 -5.59
CA TRP A 38 -4.91 13.80 -5.53
C TRP A 38 -5.91 14.88 -5.14
N ASP A 39 -7.20 14.68 -5.41
CA ASP A 39 -8.28 15.57 -4.95
C ASP A 39 -8.40 15.60 -3.41
N SER A 40 -7.80 14.64 -2.70
CA SER A 40 -7.76 14.61 -1.23
C SER A 40 -6.51 15.29 -0.65
N LEU A 41 -5.67 15.90 -1.49
CA LEU A 41 -4.44 16.55 -1.09
C LEU A 41 -4.58 18.07 -1.16
N THR A 42 -3.94 18.74 -0.20
CA THR A 42 -3.55 20.13 -0.33
C THR A 42 -2.15 20.18 -0.92
N CYS A 43 -2.04 20.63 -2.16
CA CYS A 43 -0.76 20.90 -2.82
C CYS A 43 -0.45 22.39 -2.73
N THR A 44 0.71 22.74 -2.21
CA THR A 44 1.22 24.13 -2.16
C THR A 44 2.55 24.24 -2.90
N GLY A 45 3.17 25.42 -2.89
CA GLY A 45 4.51 25.64 -3.44
C GLY A 45 4.72 25.05 -4.83
N LYS A 46 5.81 24.30 -4.98
CA LYS A 46 6.24 23.75 -6.27
C LYS A 46 5.40 22.55 -6.70
N THR A 47 4.80 21.83 -5.75
CA THR A 47 3.83 20.77 -6.07
C THR A 47 2.59 21.36 -6.72
N ASN A 48 2.06 22.47 -6.22
CA ASN A 48 0.88 23.11 -6.83
C ASN A 48 1.18 23.56 -8.28
N GLU A 49 2.37 24.09 -8.54
CA GLU A 49 2.81 24.42 -9.90
C GLU A 49 2.85 23.16 -10.78
N MET A 50 3.42 22.06 -10.28
CA MET A 50 3.45 20.78 -11.00
C MET A 50 2.05 20.28 -11.35
N VAL A 51 1.10 20.35 -10.41
CA VAL A 51 -0.29 19.92 -10.63
C VAL A 51 -0.97 20.79 -11.66
N LYS A 52 -0.78 22.12 -11.61
CA LYS A 52 -1.34 23.05 -12.61
C LYS A 52 -0.79 22.78 -14.01
N ASP A 53 0.52 22.65 -14.13
CA ASP A 53 1.15 22.28 -15.40
C ASP A 53 0.59 20.95 -15.92
N ALA A 54 0.46 19.94 -15.06
CA ALA A 54 -0.11 18.65 -15.48
C ALA A 54 -1.55 18.81 -16.01
N VAL A 55 -2.37 19.66 -15.39
CA VAL A 55 -3.71 20.03 -15.88
C VAL A 55 -3.67 20.67 -17.26
N ASP A 56 -2.73 21.60 -17.48
CA ASP A 56 -2.55 22.28 -18.77
C ASP A 56 -2.12 21.29 -19.87
N PHE A 57 -1.36 20.25 -19.51
CA PHE A 57 -1.00 19.13 -20.40
C PHE A 57 -2.11 18.06 -20.54
N GLY A 58 -3.30 18.32 -20.00
CA GLY A 58 -4.47 17.45 -20.16
C GLY A 58 -4.57 16.33 -19.12
N HIS A 59 -3.89 16.44 -17.99
CA HIS A 59 -4.05 15.54 -16.86
C HIS A 59 -4.85 16.23 -15.75
N LYS A 60 -6.16 15.99 -15.68
CA LYS A 60 -7.05 16.79 -14.81
C LYS A 60 -7.28 16.19 -13.43
N GLN A 61 -7.43 14.87 -13.33
CA GLN A 61 -7.65 14.17 -12.07
C GLN A 61 -6.81 12.91 -12.02
N PHE A 62 -6.13 12.70 -10.90
CA PHE A 62 -5.09 11.68 -10.76
C PHE A 62 -5.37 10.74 -9.59
N LEU A 63 -5.16 9.45 -9.84
CA LEU A 63 -4.98 8.43 -8.82
C LEU A 63 -3.52 7.97 -8.87
N THR A 64 -2.87 7.85 -7.72
CA THR A 64 -1.57 7.19 -7.62
C THR A 64 -1.72 5.87 -6.90
N LEU A 65 -1.25 4.77 -7.50
CA LEU A 65 -1.02 3.50 -6.80
C LEU A 65 0.43 3.44 -6.31
N THR A 66 0.63 2.92 -5.12
CA THR A 66 1.93 2.78 -4.47
C THR A 66 2.22 1.30 -4.21
N GLU A 67 3.29 0.79 -4.80
CA GLU A 67 3.82 -0.54 -4.49
C GLU A 67 5.19 -0.42 -3.82
N LYS A 68 5.45 -1.23 -2.80
CA LYS A 68 6.77 -1.32 -2.15
C LYS A 68 7.35 -2.70 -2.39
N ASP A 69 8.60 -2.75 -2.83
CA ASP A 69 9.38 -3.98 -2.96
C ASP A 69 10.82 -3.77 -2.46
N ASN A 70 11.67 -4.77 -2.67
CA ASN A 70 13.07 -4.73 -2.24
C ASN A 70 13.91 -3.66 -2.98
N ALA A 71 13.45 -3.16 -4.13
CA ALA A 71 14.13 -2.13 -4.91
C ALA A 71 13.69 -0.71 -4.52
N GLY A 72 12.53 -0.57 -3.88
CA GLY A 72 12.05 0.69 -3.33
C GLY A 72 10.54 0.85 -3.42
N THR A 73 10.10 2.10 -3.50
CA THR A 73 8.68 2.43 -3.69
C THR A 73 8.45 2.83 -5.14
N HIS A 74 7.45 2.22 -5.77
CA HIS A 74 7.00 2.50 -7.12
C HIS A 74 5.68 3.26 -7.07
N PHE A 75 5.59 4.32 -7.88
CA PHE A 75 4.41 5.17 -7.97
C PHE A 75 3.84 5.09 -9.38
N TYR A 76 2.57 4.69 -9.51
CA TYR A 76 1.87 4.55 -10.77
C TYR A 76 0.74 5.56 -10.85
N TYR A 77 0.84 6.51 -11.78
CA TYR A 77 -0.10 7.60 -11.95
C TYR A 77 -1.11 7.25 -13.04
N PHE A 78 -2.40 7.30 -12.69
CA PHE A 78 -3.51 7.21 -13.63
C PHE A 78 -4.20 8.56 -13.66
N ALA A 79 -4.24 9.18 -14.84
CA ALA A 79 -4.83 10.48 -15.04
C ALA A 79 -5.93 10.43 -16.11
N THR A 80 -6.92 11.31 -15.98
CA THR A 80 -7.95 11.50 -17.01
C THR A 80 -7.92 12.89 -17.62
N PRO A 81 -8.34 13.04 -18.89
CA PRO A 81 -8.37 14.33 -19.57
C PRO A 81 -9.54 15.22 -19.17
N SER A 82 -10.55 14.65 -18.50
CA SER A 82 -11.76 15.34 -18.08
C SER A 82 -11.88 15.33 -16.57
N SER A 83 -12.19 16.48 -15.98
CA SER A 83 -12.62 16.56 -14.59
C SER A 83 -14.07 16.09 -14.46
N SER A 84 -14.32 15.07 -13.64
CA SER A 84 -15.65 14.63 -13.25
C SER A 84 -15.70 14.45 -11.73
N VAL A 85 -16.77 14.95 -11.11
CA VAL A 85 -17.01 14.76 -9.67
C VAL A 85 -17.06 13.27 -9.32
N ALA A 86 -17.50 12.42 -10.26
CA ALA A 86 -17.57 10.98 -10.07
C ALA A 86 -16.26 10.23 -10.35
N MET A 87 -15.18 10.92 -10.77
CA MET A 87 -13.96 10.23 -11.21
C MET A 87 -13.30 9.42 -10.09
N ASN A 88 -13.34 9.93 -8.86
CA ASN A 88 -12.84 9.20 -7.69
C ASN A 88 -13.61 7.88 -7.50
N GLN A 89 -14.93 7.87 -7.72
CA GLN A 89 -15.72 6.63 -7.68
C GLN A 89 -15.35 5.67 -8.83
N VAL A 90 -15.08 6.19 -10.02
CA VAL A 90 -14.64 5.37 -11.17
C VAL A 90 -13.32 4.69 -10.86
N TYR A 91 -12.34 5.41 -10.29
CA TYR A 91 -11.07 4.82 -9.88
C TYR A 91 -11.27 3.72 -8.82
N LEU A 92 -12.07 3.99 -7.79
CA LEU A 92 -12.33 3.03 -6.71
C LEU A 92 -13.04 1.77 -7.22
N ASN A 93 -14.04 1.91 -8.10
CA ASN A 93 -14.76 0.78 -8.69
C ASN A 93 -13.87 -0.09 -9.59
N ASN A 94 -12.81 0.48 -10.16
CA ASN A 94 -11.92 -0.20 -11.10
C ASN A 94 -10.53 -0.46 -10.52
N LEU A 95 -10.37 -0.36 -9.19
CA LEU A 95 -9.07 -0.44 -8.54
C LEU A 95 -8.33 -1.76 -8.87
N ASP A 96 -9.05 -2.87 -8.90
CA ASP A 96 -8.49 -4.18 -9.26
C ASP A 96 -7.99 -4.24 -10.71
N ALA A 97 -8.72 -3.59 -11.63
CA ALA A 97 -8.31 -3.50 -13.03
C ALA A 97 -7.03 -2.64 -13.18
N LEU A 98 -6.93 -1.54 -12.43
CA LEU A 98 -5.71 -0.70 -12.40
C LEU A 98 -4.52 -1.48 -11.83
N LYS A 99 -4.71 -2.24 -10.74
CA LYS A 99 -3.68 -3.14 -10.19
C LYS A 99 -3.28 -4.23 -11.17
N ALA A 100 -4.25 -4.83 -11.87
CA ALA A 100 -3.97 -5.82 -12.92
C ALA A 100 -3.18 -5.21 -14.08
N PHE A 101 -3.49 -3.98 -14.49
CA PHE A 101 -2.73 -3.25 -15.49
C PHE A 101 -1.29 -2.98 -15.03
N VAL A 102 -1.07 -2.56 -13.78
CA VAL A 102 0.29 -2.37 -13.24
C VAL A 102 1.11 -3.67 -13.36
N LYS A 103 0.53 -4.82 -12.98
CA LYS A 103 1.19 -6.13 -13.11
C LYS A 103 1.51 -6.45 -14.57
N TYR A 104 0.55 -6.25 -15.47
CA TYR A 104 0.74 -6.44 -16.91
C TYR A 104 1.86 -5.54 -17.46
N PHE A 105 1.85 -4.26 -17.11
CA PHE A 105 2.83 -3.26 -17.55
C PHE A 105 4.24 -3.64 -17.08
N LYS A 106 4.41 -4.03 -15.80
CA LYS A 106 5.70 -4.49 -15.27
C LYS A 106 6.24 -5.69 -16.05
N ALA A 107 5.41 -6.71 -16.27
CA ALA A 107 5.82 -7.89 -17.03
C ALA A 107 6.26 -7.53 -18.46
N LYS A 108 5.47 -6.72 -19.17
CA LYS A 108 5.78 -6.33 -20.55
C LYS A 108 7.02 -5.44 -20.66
N THR A 109 7.20 -4.51 -19.74
CA THR A 109 8.37 -3.62 -19.74
C THR A 109 9.63 -4.33 -19.27
N GLN A 110 9.52 -5.36 -18.44
CA GLN A 110 10.65 -6.19 -18.02
C GLN A 110 11.27 -6.94 -19.21
N ASP A 111 10.44 -7.46 -20.09
CA ASP A 111 10.85 -8.29 -21.24
C ASP A 111 11.28 -7.46 -22.47
N ALA A 112 10.90 -6.17 -22.52
CA ALA A 112 11.18 -5.30 -23.64
C ALA A 112 12.63 -4.77 -23.60
N LYS A 113 13.49 -5.28 -24.49
CA LYS A 113 14.90 -4.83 -24.62
C LYS A 113 15.02 -3.36 -25.02
N GLU A 114 14.13 -2.85 -25.86
CA GLU A 114 14.10 -1.45 -26.29
C GLU A 114 13.84 -0.49 -25.13
N LEU A 115 13.23 -1.00 -24.06
CA LEU A 115 12.93 -0.28 -22.84
C LEU A 115 13.98 -0.53 -21.75
N SER A 116 15.16 -1.07 -22.06
CA SER A 116 16.22 -1.23 -21.04
C SER A 116 16.84 0.12 -20.65
N ALA A 117 16.99 1.04 -21.61
CA ALA A 117 17.73 2.29 -21.42
C ALA A 117 17.12 3.23 -20.38
N TRP A 118 15.79 3.21 -20.18
CA TRP A 118 15.17 4.05 -19.16
C TRP A 118 15.57 3.61 -17.74
N ARG A 119 15.85 2.33 -17.51
CA ARG A 119 16.19 1.78 -16.18
C ARG A 119 17.49 2.36 -15.63
N ASP A 120 18.35 2.87 -16.52
CA ASP A 120 19.62 3.48 -16.15
C ASP A 120 19.49 4.97 -15.80
N ILE A 121 18.34 5.59 -16.12
CA ILE A 121 18.06 6.99 -15.77
C ILE A 121 17.75 7.05 -14.27
N LYS A 122 18.74 7.48 -13.48
CA LYS A 122 18.62 7.69 -12.04
C LYS A 122 18.66 9.16 -11.70
N LEU A 123 17.52 9.69 -11.29
CA LEU A 123 17.45 11.00 -10.63
C LEU A 123 17.81 10.88 -9.15
N ILE A 124 18.64 11.81 -8.67
CA ILE A 124 18.93 12.06 -7.24
C ILE A 124 17.86 13.02 -6.72
N ILE A 125 17.17 12.63 -5.66
CA ILE A 125 16.13 13.45 -5.01
C ILE A 125 16.73 14.02 -3.74
N GLU A 126 16.89 15.35 -3.70
CA GLU A 126 17.69 15.99 -2.67
C GLU A 126 16.94 16.31 -1.37
N LYS A 127 15.60 16.26 -1.34
CA LYS A 127 14.83 16.72 -0.17
C LYS A 127 13.48 16.03 0.01
N LYS A 128 13.02 16.03 1.27
CA LYS A 128 11.60 15.92 1.61
C LYS A 128 11.02 17.33 1.81
N HIS A 129 9.83 17.61 1.30
CA HIS A 129 9.17 18.93 1.38
C HIS A 129 7.77 18.85 2.01
N SER A 130 7.29 19.98 2.55
CA SER A 130 5.97 20.13 3.16
C SER A 130 4.87 20.53 2.16
N ASP A 131 5.20 20.65 0.87
CA ASP A 131 4.25 21.14 -0.15
C ASP A 131 3.06 20.20 -0.42
N ILE A 132 3.01 19.02 0.20
CA ILE A 132 1.91 18.06 0.10
C ILE A 132 1.41 17.70 1.48
N GLU A 133 0.13 17.96 1.72
CA GLU A 133 -0.56 17.60 2.94
C GLU A 133 -1.84 16.82 2.61
N LEU A 134 -2.00 15.64 3.19
CA LEU A 134 -3.27 14.93 3.16
C LEU A 134 -4.29 15.67 4.03
N LEU A 135 -5.46 15.97 3.47
CA LEU A 135 -6.59 16.49 4.22
C LEU A 135 -7.18 15.39 5.10
N LEU A 136 -6.60 15.20 6.28
CA LEU A 136 -7.19 14.36 7.33
C LEU A 136 -8.00 15.28 8.24
N ASP A 137 -9.29 15.06 8.31
CA ASP A 137 -10.06 15.55 9.45
C ASP A 137 -9.64 14.69 10.66
N ASP A 138 -9.23 15.31 11.76
CA ASP A 138 -8.73 14.66 12.99
C ASP A 138 -9.75 13.67 13.60
N GLN A 139 -10.96 13.59 13.04
CA GLN A 139 -12.04 12.69 13.45
C GLN A 139 -12.01 11.29 12.78
N LEU A 140 -11.12 11.03 11.81
CA LEU A 140 -11.05 9.72 11.17
C LEU A 140 -10.26 8.73 12.04
N ILE A 141 -10.98 7.71 12.54
CA ILE A 141 -10.56 6.52 13.32
C ILE A 141 -9.07 6.55 13.69
N SER A 142 -8.77 6.86 14.95
CA SER A 142 -7.39 6.83 15.46
C SER A 142 -6.69 5.52 15.09
N ILE A 143 -5.39 5.58 14.85
CA ILE A 143 -4.59 4.40 14.49
C ILE A 143 -4.78 3.26 15.51
N ASP A 144 -4.94 3.62 16.79
CA ASP A 144 -5.23 2.69 17.88
C ASP A 144 -6.62 2.06 17.74
N ALA A 145 -7.67 2.85 17.49
CA ALA A 145 -9.02 2.33 17.27
C ALA A 145 -9.09 1.42 16.02
N LYS A 146 -8.32 1.73 14.97
CA LYS A 146 -8.20 0.89 13.77
C LYS A 146 -7.52 -0.45 14.09
N LYS A 147 -6.47 -0.44 14.92
CA LYS A 147 -5.76 -1.65 15.35
C LYS A 147 -6.63 -2.53 16.24
N GLU A 148 -7.33 -1.94 17.21
CA GLU A 148 -8.29 -2.64 18.07
C GLU A 148 -9.43 -3.23 17.23
N PHE A 149 -9.98 -2.47 16.29
CA PHE A 149 -11.01 -2.95 15.36
C PHE A 149 -10.55 -4.15 14.52
N TYR A 150 -9.33 -4.13 13.97
CA TYR A 150 -8.80 -5.28 13.23
C TYR A 150 -8.54 -6.49 14.12
N GLN A 151 -8.11 -6.27 15.36
CA GLN A 151 -7.98 -7.37 16.33
C GLN A 151 -9.35 -7.98 16.61
N ASP A 152 -10.36 -7.16 16.89
CA ASP A 152 -11.74 -7.60 17.14
C ASP A 152 -12.35 -8.33 15.94
N ILE A 153 -12.17 -7.82 14.72
CA ILE A 153 -12.61 -8.51 13.50
C ILE A 153 -11.87 -9.83 13.34
N SER A 154 -10.55 -9.86 13.53
CA SER A 154 -9.79 -11.11 13.41
C SER A 154 -10.26 -12.16 14.44
N HIS A 155 -10.63 -11.73 15.65
CA HIS A 155 -11.22 -12.57 16.67
C HIS A 155 -12.64 -13.04 16.31
N GLN A 156 -13.42 -12.23 15.58
CA GLN A 156 -14.76 -12.57 15.12
C GLN A 156 -14.77 -13.48 13.88
N LEU A 157 -13.83 -13.32 12.94
CA LEU A 157 -13.69 -14.17 11.75
C LEU A 157 -13.20 -15.59 12.11
N ILE A 158 -12.51 -15.72 13.26
CA ILE A 158 -12.05 -16.99 13.85
C ILE A 158 -12.93 -17.35 15.06
N LYS A 159 -14.19 -16.90 15.10
CA LYS A 159 -15.10 -17.25 16.19
C LYS A 159 -15.61 -18.69 16.03
N ASN A 160 -14.74 -19.65 16.31
CA ASN A 160 -15.17 -20.97 16.68
C ASN A 160 -15.48 -20.94 18.19
N PRO A 161 -16.71 -21.22 18.64
CA PRO A 161 -17.06 -21.18 20.07
C PRO A 161 -16.25 -22.17 20.92
N ARG A 162 -15.46 -23.05 20.31
CA ARG A 162 -14.57 -24.00 20.98
C ARG A 162 -13.16 -23.45 21.25
N LEU A 163 -12.81 -22.26 20.75
CA LEU A 163 -11.48 -21.67 20.94
C LEU A 163 -11.50 -20.55 21.98
N SER A 164 -10.50 -20.55 22.87
CA SER A 164 -10.31 -19.50 23.87
C SER A 164 -9.62 -18.26 23.27
N LYS A 165 -9.78 -17.10 23.91
CA LYS A 165 -9.07 -15.87 23.53
C LYS A 165 -7.56 -16.07 23.43
N THR A 166 -6.98 -16.83 24.37
CA THR A 166 -5.54 -17.13 24.38
C THR A 166 -5.11 -17.99 23.20
N GLN A 167 -5.95 -18.95 22.78
CA GLN A 167 -5.71 -19.76 21.58
C GLN A 167 -5.78 -18.89 20.31
N LEU A 168 -6.75 -17.96 20.24
CA LEU A 168 -6.84 -16.99 19.15
C LEU A 168 -5.61 -16.08 19.07
N ASN A 169 -5.08 -15.63 20.21
CA ASN A 169 -3.84 -14.85 20.24
C ASN A 169 -2.64 -15.66 19.74
N CYS A 170 -2.58 -16.96 20.06
CA CYS A 170 -1.51 -17.84 19.58
C CYS A 170 -1.53 -17.98 18.04
N ILE A 171 -2.70 -18.18 17.42
CA ILE A 171 -2.79 -18.26 15.95
C ILE A 171 -2.51 -16.91 15.28
N HIS A 172 -2.96 -15.79 15.86
CA HIS A 172 -2.66 -14.45 15.34
C HIS A 172 -1.14 -14.19 15.32
N LEU A 173 -0.45 -14.44 16.43
CA LEU A 173 1.00 -14.27 16.49
C LEU A 173 1.76 -15.27 15.58
N LEU A 174 1.26 -16.50 15.45
CA LEU A 174 1.81 -17.46 14.50
C LEU A 174 1.68 -16.96 13.05
N ALA A 175 0.54 -16.38 12.68
CA ALA A 175 0.32 -15.80 11.35
C ALA A 175 1.27 -14.63 11.07
N MET A 176 1.56 -13.81 12.08
CA MET A 176 2.57 -12.75 12.00
C MET A 176 4.02 -13.23 11.88
N GLY A 177 4.27 -14.56 11.91
CA GLY A 177 5.58 -15.15 11.72
C GLY A 177 6.36 -15.44 13.00
N PHE A 178 5.77 -15.26 14.19
CA PHE A 178 6.43 -15.58 15.45
C PHE A 178 6.52 -17.10 15.67
N SER A 179 7.66 -17.55 16.18
CA SER A 179 7.87 -18.94 16.61
C SER A 179 7.13 -19.25 17.91
N ALA A 180 6.90 -20.54 18.20
CA ALA A 180 6.23 -20.96 19.44
C ALA A 180 6.96 -20.48 20.71
N LYS A 181 8.29 -20.30 20.65
CA LYS A 181 9.08 -19.74 21.74
C LYS A 181 8.78 -18.24 21.94
N GLU A 182 8.80 -17.47 20.85
CA GLU A 182 8.52 -16.03 20.88
C GLU A 182 7.07 -15.71 21.27
N ILE A 183 6.13 -16.57 20.88
CA ILE A 183 4.72 -16.49 21.29
C ILE A 183 4.60 -16.77 22.79
N ALA A 184 5.30 -17.78 23.29
CA ALA A 184 5.31 -18.14 24.70
C ALA A 184 5.82 -16.97 25.56
N GLU A 185 6.91 -16.33 25.15
CA GLU A 185 7.45 -15.13 25.80
C GLU A 185 6.45 -13.96 25.79
N ARG A 186 5.79 -13.69 24.65
CA ARG A 186 4.81 -12.59 24.52
C ARG A 186 3.54 -12.78 25.32
N LEU A 187 3.06 -14.01 25.44
CA LEU A 187 1.81 -14.33 26.12
C LEU A 187 2.01 -14.78 27.58
N ASN A 188 3.25 -14.75 28.07
CA ASN A 188 3.64 -15.28 29.38
C ASN A 188 3.14 -16.73 29.60
N LEU A 189 3.39 -17.59 28.60
CA LEU A 189 3.04 -19.01 28.58
C LEU A 189 4.30 -19.87 28.47
N SER A 190 4.17 -21.17 28.72
CA SER A 190 5.23 -22.11 28.36
C SER A 190 5.20 -22.41 26.85
N ARG A 191 6.38 -22.67 26.25
CA ARG A 191 6.48 -23.14 24.85
C ARG A 191 5.56 -24.35 24.59
N ARG A 192 5.53 -25.29 25.54
CA ARG A 192 4.69 -26.51 25.46
C ARG A 192 3.20 -26.18 25.44
N THR A 193 2.78 -25.16 26.18
CA THR A 193 1.39 -24.66 26.19
C THR A 193 1.02 -24.10 24.83
N VAL A 194 1.89 -23.26 24.25
CA VAL A 194 1.67 -22.68 22.90
C VAL A 194 1.58 -23.77 21.85
N GLU A 195 2.48 -24.76 21.88
CA GLU A 195 2.45 -25.89 20.94
C GLU A 195 1.16 -26.70 21.05
N SER A 196 0.70 -26.94 22.28
CA SER A 196 -0.57 -27.62 22.56
C SER A 196 -1.76 -26.82 22.02
N TYR A 197 -1.79 -25.51 22.24
CA TYR A 197 -2.83 -24.63 21.69
C TYR A 197 -2.84 -24.63 20.17
N LEU A 198 -1.69 -24.48 19.53
CA LEU A 198 -1.60 -24.54 18.07
C LEU A 198 -2.00 -25.92 17.52
N ALA A 199 -1.68 -27.01 18.22
CA ALA A 199 -2.12 -28.35 17.85
C ALA A 199 -3.65 -28.51 17.96
N HIS A 200 -4.25 -28.01 19.03
CA HIS A 200 -5.69 -28.01 19.21
C HIS A 200 -6.40 -27.20 18.12
N ILE A 201 -5.91 -25.98 17.83
CA ILE A 201 -6.46 -25.11 16.79
C ILE A 201 -6.38 -25.79 15.42
N ARG A 202 -5.24 -26.41 15.08
CA ARG A 202 -5.08 -27.20 13.84
C ARG A 202 -6.13 -28.30 13.75
N HIS A 203 -6.36 -29.04 14.83
CA HIS A 203 -7.39 -30.08 14.88
C HIS A 203 -8.79 -29.50 14.68
N VAL A 204 -9.12 -28.37 15.32
CA VAL A 204 -10.42 -27.70 15.19
C VAL A 204 -10.69 -27.25 13.73
N TYR A 205 -9.66 -26.80 13.02
CA TYR A 205 -9.77 -26.33 11.63
C TYR A 205 -9.39 -27.37 10.57
N GLY A 206 -9.13 -28.62 10.95
CA GLY A 206 -8.74 -29.68 10.02
C GLY A 206 -7.41 -29.44 9.29
N CYS A 207 -6.54 -28.58 9.84
CA CYS A 207 -5.24 -28.24 9.25
C CYS A 207 -4.18 -29.27 9.67
N ARG A 208 -3.34 -29.70 8.72
CA ARG A 208 -2.29 -30.70 8.96
C ARG A 208 -1.03 -30.08 9.55
N ASN A 209 -0.75 -28.82 9.22
CA ASN A 209 0.46 -28.14 9.63
C ASN A 209 0.22 -26.64 9.86
N SER A 210 1.20 -25.97 10.45
CA SER A 210 1.11 -24.53 10.75
C SER A 210 0.99 -23.67 9.49
N LYS A 211 1.53 -24.09 8.34
CA LYS A 211 1.41 -23.33 7.08
C LYS A 211 -0.02 -23.31 6.56
N GLU A 212 -0.71 -24.45 6.59
CA GLU A 212 -2.14 -24.54 6.28
C GLU A 212 -2.97 -23.66 7.22
N LEU A 213 -2.62 -23.66 8.51
CA LEU A 213 -3.31 -22.82 9.49
C LEU A 213 -3.09 -21.32 9.22
N ILE A 214 -1.87 -20.92 8.84
CA ILE A 214 -1.55 -19.53 8.44
C ILE A 214 -2.26 -19.16 7.13
N ALA A 215 -2.26 -20.06 6.14
CA ALA A 215 -2.98 -19.84 4.89
C ALA A 215 -4.49 -19.67 5.13
N LEU A 216 -5.08 -20.48 6.01
CA LEU A 216 -6.49 -20.35 6.42
C LEU A 216 -6.75 -19.03 7.14
N TYR A 217 -5.79 -18.54 7.95
CA TYR A 217 -5.88 -17.24 8.63
C TYR A 217 -5.94 -16.06 7.64
N TYR A 218 -5.21 -16.11 6.53
CA TYR A 218 -5.15 -15.03 5.53
C TYR A 218 -6.18 -15.16 4.40
N ASN A 219 -6.70 -16.37 4.13
CA ASN A 219 -7.69 -16.62 3.09
C ASN A 219 -9.15 -16.40 3.54
N ARG A 220 -9.37 -15.79 4.71
CA ARG A 220 -10.69 -15.46 5.26
C ARG A 220 -10.70 -14.06 5.85
#